data_AF-A0A7T1HY26-F1
#
_entry.id   AF-A0A7T1HY26-F1
#
_cell.length_a   1.000
_cell.length_b   1.000
_cell.length_c   1.000
_cell.angle_alpha   90.00
_cell.angle_beta   90.00
_cell.angle_gamma   90.00
#
_symmetry.space_group_name_H-M   'P 1'
#
loop_
_entity.id
_entity.type
_entity.pdbx_description
1 polymer ?
#
loop_
_entity_poly.entity_id
_entity_poly.type
_entity_poly.pdbx_seq_one_letter_code
_entity_poly.pdbx_strand_id
1 'polypeptide(L)' 'MNRRWPVIGNPLLRQEFPWLVSEVVLLVILFNANPPELWFWLVVLLVVLLYRIERWWSSRPDA' A
#
# COMPACT_ATOMS: atom_id res chain seq x y z
N MET A 1 -26.78 4.71 22.58
CA MET A 1 -25.40 4.20 22.43
C MET A 1 -24.80 4.72 21.13
N ASN A 2 -24.09 5.85 21.16
CA ASN A 2 -23.39 6.37 19.97
C ASN A 2 -22.01 5.71 19.87
N ARG A 3 -21.88 4.67 19.04
CA ARG A 3 -20.56 4.17 18.60
C ARG A 3 -19.95 5.19 17.65
N ARG A 4 -19.28 6.21 18.20
CA ARG A 4 -18.32 7.02 17.43
C ARG A 4 -17.08 6.15 17.23
N TRP A 5 -17.07 5.43 16.11
CA TRP A 5 -15.83 4.81 15.62
C TRP A 5 -14.75 5.89 15.55
N PRO A 6 -13.50 5.60 15.93
CA PRO A 6 -12.41 6.54 15.77
C PRO A 6 -12.24 6.75 14.27
N VAL A 7 -12.79 7.85 13.76
CA VAL A 7 -12.49 8.32 12.42
C VAL A 7 -11.01 8.64 12.46
N ILE A 8 -10.21 7.91 11.68
CA ILE A 8 -8.81 8.23 11.47
C ILE A 8 -8.79 9.68 10.98
N GLY A 9 -8.45 10.61 11.86
CA GLY A 9 -8.58 12.05 11.62
C GLY A 9 -7.58 12.57 10.59
N ASN A 10 -6.59 11.76 10.23
CA ASN A 10 -5.59 12.10 9.23
C ASN A 10 -6.04 11.60 7.83
N PRO A 11 -6.46 12.50 6.92
CA PRO A 11 -6.92 12.13 5.59
C PRO A 11 -5.82 11.45 4.75
N LEU A 12 -4.55 11.82 4.94
CA LEU A 12 -3.42 11.17 4.28
C LEU A 12 -3.31 9.70 4.72
N LEU A 13 -3.46 9.44 6.02
CA LEU A 13 -3.35 8.08 6.54
C LEU A 13 -4.50 7.18 6.02
N ARG A 14 -5.69 7.75 5.83
CA ARG A 14 -6.84 7.04 5.24
C ARG A 14 -6.64 6.75 3.75
N GLN A 15 -5.96 7.65 3.03
CA GLN A 15 -5.59 7.46 1.63
C GLN A 15 -4.51 6.39 1.46
N GLU A 16 -3.54 6.33 2.38
CA GLU A 16 -2.42 5.37 2.34
C GLU A 16 -2.79 3.98 2.88
N PHE A 17 -3.84 3.86 3.70
CA PHE A 17 -4.27 2.59 4.28
C PHE A 17 -4.50 1.45 3.26
N PRO A 18 -5.23 1.62 2.15
CA PRO A 18 -5.40 0.56 1.15
C PRO A 18 -4.08 0.17 0.47
N TRP A 19 -3.13 1.10 0.32
CA TRP A 19 -1.80 0.82 -0.20
C TRP A 19 -1.01 -0.08 0.75
N LEU A 20 -0.99 0.28 2.03
CA LEU A 20 -0.36 -0.51 3.09
C LEU A 20 -0.94 -1.93 3.17
N VAL A 21 -2.27 -2.08 3.07
CA VAL A 21 -2.91 -3.40 3.07
C VAL A 21 -2.45 -4.22 1.86
N SER A 22 -2.40 -3.60 0.68
CA SER A 22 -1.96 -4.28 -0.55
C SER A 22 -0.50 -4.72 -0.48
N GLU A 23 0.39 -3.87 0.04
CA GLU A 23 1.81 -4.20 0.27
C GLU A 23 1.97 -5.38 1.23
N VAL A 24 1.24 -5.38 2.35
CA VAL A 24 1.27 -6.48 3.33
C VAL A 24 0.78 -7.79 2.70
N VAL A 25 -0.31 -7.75 1.93
CA VAL A 25 -0.83 -8.93 1.23
C VAL A 25 0.20 -9.45 0.22
N LEU A 26 0.84 -8.57 -0.56
CA LEU A 26 1.89 -8.94 -1.49
C LEU A 26 3.11 -9.55 -0.79
N LEU A 27 3.50 -9.04 0.36
CA LEU A 27 4.57 -9.64 1.18
C LEU A 27 4.19 -11.05 1.64
N VAL A 28 2.95 -11.25 2.10
CA VAL A 28 2.46 -12.59 2.48
C VAL A 28 2.49 -13.55 1.29
N ILE A 29 2.10 -13.08 0.10
CA ILE A 29 2.18 -13.87 -1.14
C ILE A 29 3.64 -14.22 -1.45
N LEU A 30 4.57 -13.26 -1.37
CA LEU A 30 5.99 -13.51 -1.60
C LEU A 30 6.57 -14.57 -0.66
N PHE A 31 6.19 -14.54 0.62
CA PHE A 31 6.63 -15.57 1.57
C PHE A 31 6.10 -16.97 1.28
N ASN A 32 5.02 -17.10 0.52
CA ASN A 32 4.37 -18.38 0.20
C ASN A 32 4.53 -18.80 -1.27
N ALA A 33 5.14 -17.98 -2.13
CA ALA A 33 5.21 -18.21 -3.57
C ALA A 33 6.32 -19.21 -3.96
N ASN A 34 6.07 -20.00 -5.00
CA ASN A 34 7.10 -20.83 -5.63
C ASN A 34 8.13 -19.96 -6.39
N PRO A 35 9.33 -20.47 -6.71
CA PRO A 35 10.37 -19.67 -7.37
C PRO A 35 9.96 -18.87 -8.63
N PRO A 36 9.19 -19.40 -9.60
CA PRO A 36 8.77 -18.60 -10.76
C PRO A 36 7.74 -17.52 -10.39
N GLU A 37 6.81 -17.83 -9.49
CA GLU A 37 5.77 -16.90 -9.03
C GLU A 37 6.37 -15.80 -8.16
N LEU A 38 7.39 -16.12 -7.36
CA LEU A 38 8.12 -15.18 -6.52
C LEU A 38 8.63 -13.99 -7.33
N TRP A 39 9.30 -14.25 -8.47
CA TRP A 39 9.80 -13.19 -9.34
C TRP A 39 8.69 -12.34 -9.92
N PHE A 40 7.59 -12.96 -10.33
CA PHE A 40 6.41 -12.24 -10.83
C PHE A 40 5.84 -11.31 -9.74
N TRP A 41 5.57 -11.83 -8.55
CA TRP A 41 5.02 -11.06 -7.45
C TRP A 41 5.98 -10.00 -6.92
N LEU A 42 7.29 -10.24 -7.02
CA LEU A 42 8.32 -9.26 -6.65
C LEU A 42 8.25 -8.06 -7.57
N VAL A 43 8.15 -8.28 -8.89
CA VAL A 43 7.97 -7.21 -9.87
C VAL A 43 6.67 -6.45 -9.62
N VAL A 44 5.56 -7.14 -9.34
CA VAL A 44 4.28 -6.50 -8.99
C VAL A 44 4.43 -5.62 -7.74
N LEU A 45 5.10 -6.11 -6.69
CA LEU A 45 5.37 -5.34 -5.48
C LEU A 45 6.21 -4.10 -5.78
N LEU A 46 7.25 -4.22 -6.61
CA LEU A 46 8.08 -3.08 -7.01
C LEU A 46 7.27 -2.04 -7.80
N VAL A 47 6.44 -2.45 -8.75
CA VAL A 47 5.58 -1.53 -9.52
C VAL A 47 4.60 -0.79 -8.60
N VAL A 48 3.98 -1.50 -7.65
CA VAL A 48 3.07 -0.91 -6.66
C VAL A 48 3.82 0.09 -5.77
N LEU A 49 5.01 -0.25 -5.30
CA LEU A 49 5.85 0.63 -4.48
C LEU A 49 6.29 1.88 -5.24
N LEU A 50 6.77 1.74 -6.48
CA LEU A 50 7.13 2.89 -7.32
C LEU A 50 5.93 3.79 -7.56
N TYR A 51 4.79 3.22 -7.94
CA TYR A 51 3.57 4.00 -8.15
C TYR A 51 3.14 4.75 -6.88
N ARG A 52 3.24 4.09 -5.72
CA ARG A 52 2.92 4.73 -4.44
C ARG A 52 3.85 5.91 -4.14
N ILE A 53 5.15 5.76 -4.39
CA ILE A 53 6.14 6.84 -4.24
C ILE A 53 5.79 8.00 -5.17
N GLU A 54 5.59 7.74 -6.47
CA GLU A 54 5.19 8.76 -7.46
C GLU A 54 3.93 9.50 -7.04
N ARG A 55 2.89 8.76 -6.63
CA ARG A 55 1.63 9.32 -6.15
C ARG A 55 1.83 10.18 -4.91
N TRP A 56 2.64 9.72 -3.96
CA TRP A 56 2.91 10.46 -2.74
C TRP A 56 3.65 11.76 -3.01
N TRP A 57 4.64 11.74 -3.92
CA TRP A 57 5.31 12.95 -4.39
C TRP A 57 4.34 13.92 -5.08
N SER A 58 3.47 13.43 -5.96
CA SER A 58 2.45 14.26 -6.63
C SER A 58 1.36 14.80 -5.69
N SER A 59 1.15 14.18 -4.53
CA SER A 59 0.14 14.62 -3.55
C SER A 59 0.68 15.64 -2.55
N ARG A 60 1.98 15.99 -2.63
CA ARG A 60 2.57 17.04 -1.80
C ARG A 60 2.11 18.40 -2.33
N PRO A 61 1.56 19.29 -1.47
CA PRO A 61 1.00 20.56 -1.89
C PRO A 61 2.02 21.64 -2.30
N ASP A 62 3.31 21.31 -2.47
CA ASP A 62 4.36 22.26 -2.86
C ASP A 62 5.32 21.64 -3.89
N ALA A 63 4.95 21.73 -5.17
CA ALA A 63 5.87 21.68 -6.31
C ALA A 63 5.63 22.92 -7.18
#